data_AF-A0A966QEL4-F1
#
_entry.id   AF-A0A966QEL4-F1
#
_cell.length_a   1.000
_cell.length_b   1.000
_cell.length_c   1.000
_cell.angle_alpha   90.00
_cell.angle_beta   90.00
_cell.angle_gamma   90.00
#
_symmetry.space_group_name_H-M   'P 1'
#
loop_
_entity.id
_entity.type
_entity.pdbx_description
1 polymer ?
#
loop_
_entity_poly.entity_id
_entity_poly.type
_entity_poly.pdbx_seq_one_letter_code
_entity_poly.pdbx_strand_id
1 'polypeptide(L)'
;MAHRSRAQDACAVQPLAQLPAWAPLLLPGKGTARSLRCRVWQSPLAGVSDRIFRGLVRRWAPDALLFTEMVNATSLELGHGHQKVDCLVSEAGPIGVQLFDHRP
;
A
#
# COMPACT_ATOMS: atom_id res chain seq x y z
N MET A 1 30.73 -11.75 -35.58
CA MET A 1 30.82 -10.60 -34.65
C MET A 1 29.43 -10.00 -34.55
N ALA A 2 28.57 -10.50 -33.65
CA ALA A 2 28.44 -10.06 -32.25
C ALA A 2 28.02 -8.59 -32.14
N HIS A 3 26.72 -8.34 -31.96
CA HIS A 3 26.22 -7.70 -30.74
C HIS A 3 24.70 -7.86 -30.62
N ARG A 4 24.29 -8.77 -29.73
CA ARG A 4 22.94 -8.80 -29.16
C ARG A 4 22.77 -7.53 -28.31
N SER A 5 21.76 -6.71 -28.62
CA SER A 5 21.28 -5.69 -27.68
C SER A 5 20.15 -6.30 -26.86
N ARG A 6 20.47 -6.56 -25.60
CA ARG A 6 19.64 -7.18 -24.57
C ARG A 6 19.07 -6.03 -23.72
N ALA A 7 17.91 -5.50 -24.09
CA ALA A 7 17.26 -4.43 -23.34
C ALA A 7 15.74 -4.44 -23.51
N GLN A 8 15.10 -5.58 -23.30
CA GLN A 8 13.65 -5.74 -23.22
C GLN A 8 13.41 -7.01 -22.39
N ASP A 9 13.22 -6.87 -21.07
CA ASP A 9 12.53 -7.86 -20.20
C ASP A 9 12.66 -7.48 -18.71
N ALA A 10 12.19 -6.28 -18.32
CA ALA A 10 12.06 -5.92 -16.90
C ALA A 10 10.61 -5.67 -16.46
N CYS A 11 9.63 -5.89 -17.35
CA CYS A 11 8.20 -5.70 -17.08
C CYS A 11 7.43 -7.03 -17.21
N ALA A 12 8.04 -8.14 -16.81
CA ALA A 12 7.30 -9.39 -16.64
C ALA A 12 6.64 -9.36 -15.25
N VAL A 13 5.36 -9.01 -15.19
CA VAL A 13 4.53 -9.24 -14.00
C VAL A 13 4.44 -10.75 -13.82
N GLN A 14 5.28 -11.32 -12.96
CA GLN A 14 5.25 -12.75 -12.68
C GLN A 14 3.94 -13.11 -11.97
N PRO A 15 3.24 -14.18 -12.38
CA PRO A 15 2.02 -14.61 -11.72
C PRO A 15 2.26 -14.89 -10.22
N LEU A 16 1.35 -14.41 -9.37
CA LEU A 16 1.46 -14.50 -7.91
C LEU A 16 1.70 -15.93 -7.40
N ALA A 17 1.25 -16.94 -8.15
CA ALA A 17 1.30 -18.36 -7.82
C ALA A 17 2.71 -18.99 -7.89
N GLN A 18 3.70 -18.32 -8.46
CA GLN A 18 5.04 -18.89 -8.71
C GLN A 18 6.15 -18.29 -7.86
N LEU A 19 5.84 -17.24 -7.09
CA LEU A 19 6.81 -16.62 -6.18
C LEU A 19 6.86 -17.41 -4.87
N PRO A 20 8.05 -17.70 -4.34
CA PRO A 20 8.13 -18.35 -3.04
C PRO A 20 7.57 -17.39 -1.97
N ALA A 21 6.93 -17.93 -0.93
CA ALA A 21 6.18 -17.15 0.04
C ALA A 21 7.00 -16.02 0.73
N TRP A 22 8.32 -16.16 0.76
CA TRP A 22 9.27 -15.21 1.33
C TRP A 22 9.74 -14.11 0.37
N ALA A 23 9.47 -14.23 -0.94
CA ALA A 23 9.81 -13.18 -1.90
C ALA A 23 8.94 -11.94 -1.63
N PRO A 24 9.48 -10.72 -1.73
CA PRO A 24 8.67 -9.51 -1.63
C PRO A 24 7.60 -9.44 -2.74
N LEU A 25 6.44 -8.89 -2.41
CA LEU A 25 5.39 -8.58 -3.37
C LEU A 25 5.64 -7.17 -3.94
N LEU A 26 5.86 -7.10 -5.25
CA LEU A 26 6.00 -5.84 -5.96
C LEU A 26 4.62 -5.31 -6.35
N LEU A 27 4.31 -4.11 -5.88
CA LEU A 27 3.15 -3.34 -6.30
C LEU A 27 3.60 -2.30 -7.33
N PRO A 28 3.23 -2.45 -8.62
CA PRO A 28 3.49 -1.43 -9.61
C PRO A 28 2.65 -0.19 -9.29
N GLY A 29 3.26 0.99 -9.46
CA GLY A 29 2.61 2.27 -9.23
C GLY A 29 3.01 3.27 -10.30
N LYS A 30 2.19 4.32 -10.48
CA LYS A 30 2.53 5.40 -11.41
C LYS A 30 3.74 6.16 -10.86
N GLY A 31 4.90 6.01 -11.51
CA GLY A 31 6.15 6.71 -11.17
C GLY A 31 6.95 6.10 -10.02
N THR A 32 6.36 5.30 -9.14
CA THR A 32 7.16 4.57 -8.13
C THR A 32 6.54 3.23 -7.76
N ALA A 33 7.30 2.16 -7.96
CA ALA A 33 6.95 0.83 -7.47
C ALA A 33 7.15 0.76 -5.95
N ARG A 34 6.36 -0.09 -5.29
CA ARG A 34 6.49 -0.40 -3.86
C ARG A 34 6.78 -1.88 -3.70
N SER A 35 7.63 -2.23 -2.74
CA SER A 35 7.97 -3.61 -2.41
C SER A 35 7.47 -3.92 -1.01
N LEU A 36 6.62 -4.94 -0.87
CA LEU A 36 6.06 -5.39 0.41
C LEU A 36 6.72 -6.70 0.82
N ARG A 37 7.38 -6.71 1.97
CA ARG A 37 7.96 -7.93 2.55
C ARG A 37 6.90 -8.85 3.15
N CYS A 38 5.82 -8.27 3.67
CA CYS A 38 4.69 -9.01 4.22
C CYS A 38 3.55 -9.10 3.19
N ARG A 39 3.01 -10.32 3.02
CA ARG A 39 1.88 -10.62 2.11
C ARG A 39 0.53 -10.69 2.83
N VAL A 40 0.52 -10.45 4.14
CA VAL A 40 -0.70 -10.36 4.96
C VAL A 40 -0.97 -8.88 5.23
N TRP A 41 -2.21 -8.46 4.95
CA TRP A 41 -2.63 -7.07 5.06
C TRP A 41 -3.78 -6.95 6.06
N GLN A 42 -3.82 -5.83 6.76
CA GLN A 42 -4.93 -5.51 7.66
C GLN A 42 -5.98 -4.71 6.86
N SER A 43 -7.15 -5.29 6.64
CA SER A 43 -8.20 -4.66 5.81
C SER A 43 -8.67 -3.31 6.36
N PRO A 44 -9.05 -2.34 5.51
CA PRO A 44 -9.70 -1.11 5.96
C PRO A 44 -11.04 -1.44 6.64
N LEU A 45 -11.21 -0.98 7.88
CA LEU A 45 -12.39 -1.24 8.70
C LEU A 45 -12.86 0.07 9.36
N ALA A 46 -14.00 0.60 8.92
CA ALA A 46 -14.57 1.84 9.46
C ALA A 46 -14.86 1.70 10.97
N GLY A 47 -14.46 2.69 11.75
CA GLY A 47 -14.58 2.71 13.21
C GLY A 47 -13.66 1.73 13.96
N VAL A 48 -12.77 1.01 13.26
CA VAL A 48 -11.86 0.02 13.88
C VAL A 48 -10.41 0.31 13.52
N SER A 49 -10.12 0.52 12.25
CA SER A 49 -8.75 0.67 11.73
C SER A 49 -8.17 2.08 11.94
N ASP A 50 -8.36 2.63 13.14
CA ASP A 50 -7.84 3.94 13.54
C ASP A 50 -6.33 3.90 13.85
N ARG A 51 -5.76 5.04 14.26
CA ARG A 51 -4.33 5.15 14.58
C ARG A 51 -3.93 4.25 15.77
N ILE A 52 -4.80 4.11 16.78
CA ILE A 52 -4.51 3.35 18.00
C ILE A 52 -4.46 1.86 17.66
N PHE A 53 -5.46 1.37 16.94
CA PHE A 53 -5.52 -0.01 16.46
C PHE A 53 -4.35 -0.34 15.54
N ARG A 54 -4.02 0.52 14.58
CA ARG A 54 -2.83 0.31 13.73
C ARG A 54 -1.54 0.29 14.55
N GLY A 55 -1.43 1.16 15.56
CA GLY A 55 -0.31 1.14 16.50
C GLY A 55 -0.20 -0.15 17.31
N LEU A 56 -1.32 -0.76 17.67
CA LEU A 56 -1.39 -2.09 18.28
C LEU A 56 -0.90 -3.18 17.31
N VAL A 57 -1.46 -3.25 16.11
CA VAL A 57 -1.08 -4.24 15.09
C VAL A 57 0.40 -4.12 14.71
N ARG A 58 0.93 -2.89 14.60
CA ARG A 58 2.33 -2.64 14.23
C ARG A 58 3.33 -3.24 15.23
N ARG A 59 2.96 -3.41 16.51
CA ARG A 59 3.82 -4.08 17.51
C ARG A 59 4.03 -5.58 17.22
N TRP A 60 3.08 -6.22 16.53
CA TRP A 60 3.16 -7.64 16.19
C TRP A 60 3.53 -7.89 14.73
N ALA A 61 3.14 -6.99 13.83
CA ALA A 61 3.38 -7.11 12.39
C ALA A 61 4.03 -5.82 11.83
N PRO A 62 5.33 -5.57 12.11
CA PRO A 62 5.99 -4.32 11.75
C PRO A 62 6.00 -4.05 10.24
N ASP A 63 6.03 -5.11 9.42
CA ASP A 63 6.13 -5.03 7.96
C ASP A 63 4.79 -5.18 7.23
N ALA A 64 3.69 -5.45 7.94
CA ALA A 64 2.38 -5.60 7.31
C ALA A 64 1.90 -4.27 6.71
N LEU A 65 1.29 -4.32 5.52
CA LEU A 65 0.55 -3.19 4.99
C LEU A 65 -0.72 -3.02 5.81
N LEU A 66 -0.83 -1.87 6.49
CA LEU A 66 -2.01 -1.51 7.29
C LEU A 66 -2.83 -0.48 6.53
N PHE A 67 -4.14 -0.59 6.59
CA PHE A 67 -5.02 0.39 5.96
C PHE A 67 -5.64 1.30 7.02
N THR A 68 -5.80 2.57 6.67
CA THR A 68 -6.66 3.47 7.45
C THR A 68 -8.12 3.04 7.32
N GLU A 69 -8.98 3.63 8.15
CA GLU A 69 -10.40 3.69 7.83
C GLU A 69 -10.62 4.29 6.44
N MET A 70 -11.75 3.93 5.83
CA MET A 70 -12.15 4.46 4.52
C MET A 70 -12.24 5.99 4.57
N VAL A 71 -11.61 6.66 3.60
CA VAL A 71 -11.58 8.12 3.48
C VAL A 71 -12.42 8.54 2.28
N ASN A 72 -13.35 9.48 2.49
CA ASN A 72 -14.18 10.01 1.42
C ASN A 72 -13.34 10.93 0.51
N ALA A 73 -13.28 10.64 -0.80
CA ALA A 73 -12.45 11.41 -1.73
C ALA A 73 -12.96 12.84 -1.94
N THR A 74 -14.28 13.04 -2.13
CA THR A 74 -14.91 14.38 -2.20
C THR A 74 -14.61 15.23 -0.95
N SER A 75 -14.63 14.65 0.26
CA SER A 75 -14.28 15.36 1.49
C SER A 75 -12.79 15.71 1.57
N LEU A 76 -11.92 14.90 0.94
CA LEU A 76 -10.50 15.21 0.82
C LEU A 76 -10.29 16.42 -0.09
N GLU A 77 -10.92 16.42 -1.27
CA GLU A 77 -10.87 17.54 -2.23
C GLU A 77 -11.37 18.86 -1.64
N LEU A 78 -12.37 18.81 -0.77
CA LEU A 78 -12.97 19.97 -0.09
C LEU A 78 -12.20 20.42 1.17
N GLY A 79 -11.02 19.87 1.46
CA GLY A 79 -10.18 20.32 2.57
C GLY A 79 -10.45 19.62 3.91
N HIS A 80 -11.58 18.93 4.07
CA HIS A 80 -12.02 18.37 5.36
C HIS A 80 -11.32 17.05 5.75
N GLY A 81 -10.53 16.44 4.85
CA GLY A 81 -9.85 15.16 5.07
C GLY A 81 -8.33 15.22 5.20
N HIS A 82 -7.69 16.37 4.95
CA HIS A 82 -6.22 16.49 4.89
C HIS A 82 -5.55 16.12 6.22
N GLN A 83 -6.11 16.56 7.35
CA GLN A 83 -5.54 16.27 8.67
C GLN A 83 -5.37 14.77 8.93
N LYS A 84 -6.28 13.92 8.43
CA LYS A 84 -6.18 12.46 8.60
C LYS A 84 -5.02 11.86 7.79
N VAL A 85 -4.76 12.41 6.60
CA VAL A 85 -3.68 11.98 5.71
C VAL A 85 -2.33 12.54 6.16
N ASP A 86 -2.29 13.80 6.60
CA ASP A 86 -1.07 14.46 7.09
C ASP A 86 -0.50 13.75 8.33
N CYS A 87 -1.39 13.25 9.20
CA CYS A 87 -0.99 12.44 10.36
C CYS A 87 -0.23 11.15 9.98
N LEU A 88 -0.42 10.62 8.76
CA LEU A 88 0.21 9.37 8.32
C LEU A 88 1.73 9.49 8.15
N VAL A 89 2.25 10.70 7.90
CA VAL A 89 3.69 10.95 7.79
C VAL A 89 4.43 10.56 9.09
N SER A 90 3.74 10.63 10.22
CA SER A 90 4.28 10.26 11.53
C SER A 90 4.19 8.77 11.87
N GLU A 91 3.48 7.97 11.06
CA GLU A 91 3.29 6.55 11.35
C GLU A 91 4.37 5.68 10.67
N ALA A 92 4.87 4.69 11.41
CA ALA A 92 5.92 3.81 10.91
C ALA A 92 5.36 2.70 10.00
N GLY A 93 6.21 2.24 9.07
CA GLY A 93 5.93 1.11 8.18
C GLY A 93 4.97 1.45 7.03
N PRO A 94 4.65 0.46 6.17
CA PRO A 94 3.78 0.68 5.03
C PRO A 94 2.33 0.90 5.48
N ILE A 95 1.70 1.96 4.95
CA ILE A 95 0.31 2.31 5.20
C ILE A 95 -0.39 2.59 3.87
N GLY A 96 -1.58 2.02 3.71
CA GLY A 96 -2.49 2.30 2.61
C GLY A 96 -3.67 3.15 3.07
N VAL A 97 -4.17 3.99 2.18
CA VAL A 97 -5.43 4.72 2.37
C VAL A 97 -6.43 4.15 1.39
N GLN A 98 -7.60 3.74 1.87
CA GLN A 98 -8.71 3.37 0.99
C GLN A 98 -9.58 4.59 0.75
N LEU A 99 -9.59 5.05 -0.50
CA LEU A 99 -10.51 6.10 -0.93
C LEU A 99 -11.85 5.49 -1.30
N PHE A 100 -12.94 6.15 -0.90
CA PHE A 100 -14.27 5.85 -1.38
C PHE A 100 -14.92 7.11 -1.94
N ASP A 101 -15.59 6.96 -3.06
CA ASP A 101 -16.46 8.00 -3.61
C ASP A 101 -17.57 7.35 -4.45
N HIS A 102 -18.60 8.14 -4.73
CA HIS A 102 -19.74 7.81 -5.57
C HIS A 102 -19.57 8.33 -7.00
N ARG A 103 -18.57 9.20 -7.24
CA ARG A 103 -18.22 9.69 -8.58
C ARG A 103 -17.26 8.70 -9.26
N PRO A 104 -17.60 8.19 -10.45
CA PRO A 104 -16.75 7.25 -11.19
C PRO A 104 -15.48 7.91 -11.73
#